data_AF-A0A2W5YMP9-F1
#
_entry.id   AF-A0A2W5YMP9-F1
#
_cell.length_a   1.000
_cell.length_b   1.000
_cell.length_c   1.000
_cell.angle_alpha   90.00
_cell.angle_beta   90.00
_cell.angle_gamma   90.00
#
_symmetry.space_group_name_H-M   'P 1'
#
loop_
_entity.id
_entity.type
_entity.pdbx_description
1 polymer ?
#
loop_
_entity_poly.entity_id
_entity_poly.type
_entity_poly.pdbx_seq_one_letter_code
_entity_poly.pdbx_strand_id
1 'polypeptide(L)'
;MSGEKKRAFDPLRFLTRLKRSIRKRVLFRKFGDEWKVKKEAFQNRSYDSYEAYLEHQKSKLETHDFGKYDVEFRTALRERLAALDLDWKGRSVLCLAARIGTEVKAFLDLGCFAIGIDLNPGKENRYVVHGDFHDLQYAPQSLDVVYTNSLDHAFDIDRIAKEISKVLKPSGLLIVEASKGRDDGVNPGFFESFFWKNLEELIRVFESAGFKLNQRIPIAHPWPGEMLIFQPTS
;
A
#
# COMPACT_ATOMS: atom_id res chain seq x y z
N MET A 1 9.13 -13.76 -40.24
CA MET A 1 10.07 -14.38 -39.27
C MET A 1 10.80 -13.26 -38.53
N SER A 2 10.24 -12.77 -37.41
CA SER A 2 10.91 -11.78 -36.56
C SER A 2 11.84 -12.50 -35.60
N GLY A 3 13.14 -12.36 -35.82
CA GLY A 3 14.16 -12.93 -34.95
C GLY A 3 14.11 -12.29 -33.56
N GLU A 4 13.78 -13.07 -32.54
CA GLU A 4 14.03 -12.68 -31.14
C GLU A 4 15.53 -12.45 -30.96
N LYS A 5 15.92 -11.18 -30.82
CA LYS A 5 17.27 -10.83 -30.33
C LYS A 5 17.40 -11.40 -28.92
N LYS A 6 18.14 -12.50 -28.77
CA LYS A 6 18.59 -13.00 -27.47
C LYS A 6 19.23 -11.84 -26.71
N ARG A 7 18.62 -11.42 -25.60
CA ARG A 7 19.19 -10.37 -24.74
C ARG A 7 20.57 -10.84 -24.27
N ALA A 8 21.60 -10.03 -24.53
CA ALA A 8 22.96 -10.29 -24.07
C ALA A 8 22.97 -10.46 -22.54
N PHE A 9 23.79 -11.39 -22.05
CA PHE A 9 23.96 -11.62 -20.63
C PHE A 9 24.55 -10.37 -19.95
N ASP A 10 23.89 -9.88 -18.91
CA ASP A 10 24.32 -8.74 -18.11
C ASP A 10 24.77 -9.23 -16.71
N PRO A 11 26.10 -9.28 -16.45
CA PRO A 11 26.64 -9.82 -15.20
C PRO A 11 26.27 -8.96 -13.98
N LEU A 12 26.16 -7.64 -14.14
CA LEU A 12 25.77 -6.73 -13.05
C LEU A 12 24.33 -6.96 -12.64
N ARG A 13 23.44 -7.10 -13.63
CA ARG A 13 22.03 -7.42 -13.38
C ARG A 13 21.87 -8.81 -12.79
N PHE A 14 22.66 -9.78 -13.23
CA PHE A 14 22.68 -11.12 -12.64
C PHE A 14 23.10 -11.09 -11.16
N LEU A 15 24.23 -10.45 -10.83
CA LEU A 15 24.72 -10.30 -9.46
C LEU A 15 23.72 -9.58 -8.56
N THR A 16 23.07 -8.53 -9.07
CA THR A 16 22.04 -7.78 -8.33
C THR A 16 20.84 -8.67 -8.00
N ARG A 17 20.35 -9.46 -8.97
CA ARG A 17 19.26 -10.43 -8.75
C ARG A 17 19.65 -11.51 -7.75
N LEU A 18 20.88 -12.02 -7.82
CA LEU A 18 21.39 -13.01 -6.88
C LEU A 18 21.44 -12.45 -5.45
N LYS A 19 21.99 -11.23 -5.26
CA LYS A 19 22.01 -10.53 -3.96
C LYS A 19 20.60 -10.38 -3.37
N ARG A 20 19.63 -9.92 -4.19
CA ARG A 20 18.22 -9.82 -3.78
C ARG A 20 17.64 -11.17 -3.36
N SER A 21 17.93 -12.23 -4.11
CA SER A 21 17.45 -13.59 -3.79
C SER A 21 18.03 -14.12 -2.48
N ILE A 22 19.34 -13.95 -2.26
CA ILE A 22 20.01 -14.32 -1.01
C ILE A 22 19.39 -13.55 0.16
N ARG A 23 19.19 -12.23 0.00
CA ARG A 23 18.57 -11.39 1.04
C ARG A 23 17.17 -11.88 1.39
N LYS A 24 16.32 -12.21 0.41
CA LYS A 24 14.99 -12.80 0.68
C LYS A 24 15.06 -14.09 1.50
N ARG A 25 16.01 -14.99 1.21
CA ARG A 25 16.18 -16.22 2.02
C ARG A 25 16.61 -15.94 3.45
N VAL A 26 17.49 -14.96 3.66
CA VAL A 26 17.90 -14.52 5.00
C VAL A 26 16.70 -13.96 5.76
N LEU A 27 15.89 -13.11 5.13
CA LEU A 27 14.68 -12.56 5.73
C LEU A 27 13.66 -13.66 6.06
N PHE A 28 13.46 -14.63 5.17
CA PHE A 28 12.55 -15.76 5.41
C PHE A 28 12.98 -16.59 6.62
N ARG A 29 14.29 -16.85 6.78
CA ARG A 29 14.81 -17.54 7.96
C ARG A 29 14.64 -16.72 9.24
N LYS A 30 14.71 -15.40 9.14
CA LYS A 30 14.62 -14.49 10.30
C LYS A 30 13.19 -14.28 10.77
N PHE A 31 12.27 -14.02 9.85
CA PHE A 31 10.89 -13.62 10.17
C PHE A 31 9.87 -14.73 9.99
N GLY A 32 10.25 -15.86 9.38
CA GLY A 32 9.35 -16.97 9.11
C GLY A 32 8.26 -16.61 8.09
N ASP A 33 7.20 -17.41 8.11
CA ASP A 33 5.97 -17.22 7.31
C ASP A 33 4.76 -17.87 7.99
N GLU A 34 4.74 -17.85 9.33
CA GLU A 34 3.64 -18.41 10.10
C GLU A 34 2.48 -17.40 10.15
N TRP A 35 1.26 -17.89 9.95
CA TRP A 35 0.04 -17.08 9.97
C TRP A 35 -0.93 -17.57 11.05
N LYS A 36 -1.45 -16.64 11.83
CA LYS A 36 -2.50 -16.87 12.82
C LYS A 36 -3.85 -16.43 12.27
N VAL A 37 -4.85 -17.31 12.33
CA VAL A 37 -6.23 -16.99 11.95
C VAL A 37 -6.91 -16.24 13.09
N LYS A 38 -7.46 -15.06 12.81
CA LYS A 38 -8.25 -14.24 13.74
C LYS A 38 -9.71 -14.25 13.27
N LYS A 39 -10.60 -14.85 14.08
CA LYS A 39 -12.07 -14.79 13.94
C LYS A 39 -12.62 -15.15 12.55
N GLU A 40 -12.00 -16.09 11.83
CA GLU A 40 -12.30 -16.48 10.43
C GLU A 40 -12.19 -15.36 9.36
N ALA A 41 -12.44 -14.10 9.72
CA ALA A 41 -12.41 -12.94 8.85
C ALA A 41 -10.98 -12.55 8.43
N PHE A 42 -9.99 -12.69 9.32
CA PHE A 42 -8.64 -12.20 9.07
C PHE A 42 -7.56 -13.23 9.39
N GLN A 43 -6.39 -13.04 8.80
CA GLN A 43 -5.16 -13.70 9.19
C GLN A 43 -4.09 -12.64 9.41
N ASN A 44 -3.23 -12.88 10.40
CA ASN A 44 -2.08 -12.03 10.67
C ASN A 44 -0.82 -12.90 10.64
N ARG A 45 0.24 -12.37 10.06
CA ARG A 45 1.56 -13.00 10.17
C ARG A 45 2.05 -12.89 11.61
N SER A 46 2.63 -13.97 12.12
CA SER A 46 3.26 -14.00 13.43
C SER A 46 4.57 -13.22 13.43
N TYR A 47 4.74 -12.33 14.41
CA TYR A 47 5.99 -11.67 14.71
C TYR A 47 6.27 -11.78 16.21
N ASP A 48 7.55 -11.82 16.58
CA ASP A 48 7.97 -11.83 17.99
C ASP A 48 7.68 -10.47 18.68
N SER A 49 7.74 -9.38 17.91
CA SER A 49 7.44 -8.03 18.39
C SER A 49 7.03 -7.10 17.25
N TYR A 50 6.56 -5.91 17.62
CA TYR A 50 6.26 -4.86 16.64
C TYR A 50 7.52 -4.39 15.90
N GLU A 51 8.65 -4.31 16.58
CA GLU A 51 9.95 -3.96 15.99
C GLU A 51 10.39 -4.99 14.95
N ALA A 52 10.12 -6.28 15.19
CA ALA A 52 10.39 -7.33 14.21
C ALA A 52 9.53 -7.15 12.94
N TYR A 53 8.26 -6.77 13.11
CA TYR A 53 7.39 -6.38 12.00
C TYR A 53 7.97 -5.17 11.22
N LEU A 54 8.37 -4.11 11.93
CA LEU A 54 8.94 -2.91 11.30
C LEU A 54 10.21 -3.23 10.52
N GLU A 55 11.12 -4.04 11.09
CA GLU A 55 12.35 -4.46 10.41
C GLU A 55 12.04 -5.26 9.14
N HIS A 56 11.05 -6.16 9.21
CA HIS A 56 10.60 -6.92 8.06
C HIS A 56 10.08 -6.00 6.94
N GLN A 57 9.15 -5.08 7.25
CA GLN A 57 8.59 -4.17 6.25
C GLN A 57 9.66 -3.25 5.63
N LYS A 58 10.57 -2.69 6.44
CA LYS A 58 11.68 -1.83 5.98
C LYS A 58 12.57 -2.51 4.95
N SER A 59 12.71 -3.83 5.02
CA SER A 59 13.58 -4.60 4.12
C SER A 59 13.06 -4.74 2.67
N LYS A 60 11.82 -4.29 2.39
CA LYS A 60 11.17 -4.48 1.07
C LYS A 60 11.94 -3.81 -0.07
N LEU A 61 12.42 -2.57 0.14
CA LEU A 61 13.20 -1.85 -0.89
C LEU A 61 14.52 -2.54 -1.26
N GLU A 62 15.15 -3.27 -0.33
CA GLU A 62 16.40 -3.99 -0.60
C GLU A 62 16.19 -5.21 -1.51
N THR A 63 14.95 -5.72 -1.56
CA THR A 63 14.63 -6.99 -2.20
C THR A 63 13.79 -6.87 -3.47
N HIS A 64 13.31 -5.66 -3.77
CA HIS A 64 12.41 -5.38 -4.90
C HIS A 64 12.95 -4.31 -5.83
N ASP A 65 12.51 -4.40 -7.09
CA ASP A 65 12.72 -3.38 -8.10
C ASP A 65 11.42 -2.66 -8.36
N PHE A 66 11.38 -1.36 -8.08
CA PHE A 66 10.18 -0.57 -8.27
C PHE A 66 10.20 0.24 -9.57
N GLY A 67 11.25 0.15 -10.41
CA GLY A 67 11.34 0.98 -11.62
C GLY A 67 10.19 0.76 -12.60
N LYS A 68 9.84 -0.51 -12.87
CA LYS A 68 8.68 -0.84 -13.73
C LYS A 68 7.36 -0.46 -13.08
N TYR A 69 7.23 -0.72 -11.78
CA TYR A 69 6.06 -0.38 -10.99
C TYR A 69 5.79 1.14 -10.99
N ASP A 70 6.84 1.95 -10.83
CA ASP A 70 6.74 3.42 -10.79
C ASP A 70 6.12 4.01 -12.06
N VAL A 71 6.38 3.39 -13.22
CA VAL A 71 5.86 3.87 -14.51
C VAL A 71 4.43 3.37 -14.74
N GLU A 72 4.24 2.05 -14.65
CA GLU A 72 2.96 1.42 -15.01
C GLU A 72 1.87 1.78 -14.00
N PHE A 73 2.18 1.67 -12.70
CA PHE A 73 1.18 1.91 -11.68
C PHE A 73 0.84 3.39 -11.54
N ARG A 74 1.82 4.31 -11.65
CA ARG A 74 1.54 5.76 -11.66
C ARG A 74 0.56 6.12 -12.76
N THR A 75 0.78 5.60 -13.97
CA THR A 75 -0.10 5.87 -15.12
C THR A 75 -1.50 5.34 -14.87
N ALA A 76 -1.61 4.07 -14.47
CA ALA A 76 -2.89 3.42 -14.23
C ALA A 76 -3.67 4.06 -13.07
N LEU A 77 -3.00 4.41 -11.97
CA LEU A 77 -3.63 5.08 -10.83
C LEU A 77 -4.09 6.49 -11.21
N ARG A 78 -3.25 7.27 -11.91
CA ARG A 78 -3.63 8.61 -12.40
C ARG A 78 -4.88 8.56 -13.27
N GLU A 79 -4.96 7.61 -14.20
CA GLU A 79 -6.12 7.45 -15.08
C GLU A 79 -7.39 7.08 -14.31
N ARG A 80 -7.29 6.17 -13.33
CA ARG A 80 -8.43 5.81 -12.48
C ARG A 80 -8.91 7.00 -11.64
N LEU A 81 -7.99 7.73 -11.02
CA LEU A 81 -8.32 8.91 -10.22
C LEU A 81 -8.93 10.02 -11.08
N ALA A 82 -8.40 10.25 -12.29
CA ALA A 82 -8.94 11.23 -13.23
C ALA A 82 -10.35 10.89 -13.74
N ALA A 83 -10.74 9.61 -13.70
CA ALA A 83 -12.08 9.17 -14.08
C ALA A 83 -13.12 9.36 -12.96
N LEU A 84 -12.69 9.73 -11.74
CA LEU A 84 -13.61 10.09 -10.65
C LEU A 84 -14.14 11.51 -10.88
N ASP A 85 -15.42 11.73 -10.58
CA ASP A 85 -16.06 13.05 -10.61
C ASP A 85 -15.65 13.90 -9.40
N LEU A 86 -14.36 14.24 -9.34
CA LEU A 86 -13.72 14.99 -8.25
C LEU A 86 -12.77 16.04 -8.83
N ASP A 87 -12.85 17.27 -8.32
CA ASP A 87 -11.80 18.26 -8.56
C ASP A 87 -10.59 17.97 -7.67
N TRP A 88 -9.50 17.52 -8.30
CA TRP A 88 -8.26 17.13 -7.63
C TRP A 88 -7.35 18.31 -7.28
N LYS A 89 -7.46 19.42 -8.01
CA LYS A 89 -6.46 20.48 -7.95
C LYS A 89 -6.40 21.09 -6.55
N GLY A 90 -5.20 21.14 -5.97
CA GLY A 90 -4.96 21.73 -4.66
C GLY A 90 -5.40 20.88 -3.47
N ARG A 91 -6.01 19.70 -3.66
CA ARG A 91 -6.34 18.80 -2.55
C ARG A 91 -5.08 18.33 -1.83
N SER A 92 -5.12 18.33 -0.51
CA SER A 92 -4.08 17.75 0.35
C SER A 92 -4.23 16.23 0.42
N VAL A 93 -3.18 15.49 0.04
CA VAL A 93 -3.20 14.03 -0.08
C VAL A 93 -2.05 13.41 0.71
N LEU A 94 -2.35 12.40 1.52
CA LEU A 94 -1.36 11.53 2.15
C LEU A 94 -1.45 10.11 1.58
N CYS A 95 -0.35 9.63 0.99
CA CYS A 95 -0.21 8.24 0.59
C CYS A 95 0.50 7.42 1.68
N LEU A 96 -0.15 6.38 2.20
CA LEU A 96 0.43 5.49 3.21
C LEU A 96 1.24 4.37 2.58
N ALA A 97 2.37 3.99 3.20
CA ALA A 97 3.33 3.02 2.67
C ALA A 97 3.72 3.29 1.20
N ALA A 98 3.99 4.57 0.94
CA ALA A 98 4.22 5.08 -0.41
C ALA A 98 5.55 4.60 -1.02
N ARG A 99 6.44 3.97 -0.25
CA ARG A 99 7.74 3.46 -0.69
C ARG A 99 8.54 4.56 -1.42
N ILE A 100 8.68 4.43 -2.74
CA ILE A 100 9.40 5.38 -3.60
C ILE A 100 8.53 6.56 -4.11
N GLY A 101 7.26 6.63 -3.70
CA GLY A 101 6.33 7.72 -4.02
C GLY A 101 5.56 7.57 -5.32
N THR A 102 5.35 6.35 -5.82
CA THR A 102 4.62 6.11 -7.09
C THR A 102 3.22 6.71 -7.04
N GLU A 103 2.50 6.43 -5.96
CA GLU A 103 1.16 6.91 -5.66
C GLU A 103 1.15 8.44 -5.55
N VAL A 104 2.12 9.00 -4.81
CA VAL A 104 2.28 10.44 -4.61
C VAL A 104 2.41 11.14 -5.96
N LYS A 105 3.25 10.62 -6.86
CA LYS A 105 3.44 11.17 -8.20
C LYS A 105 2.15 11.14 -9.03
N ALA A 106 1.30 10.11 -8.89
CA ALA A 106 0.02 10.04 -9.59
C ALA A 106 -0.95 11.15 -9.13
N PHE A 107 -0.99 11.46 -7.83
CA PHE A 107 -1.76 12.59 -7.31
C PHE A 107 -1.15 13.94 -7.70
N LEU A 108 0.17 14.07 -7.72
CA LEU A 108 0.85 15.29 -8.19
C LEU A 108 0.54 15.57 -9.68
N ASP A 109 0.43 14.52 -10.51
CA ASP A 109 0.05 14.67 -11.92
C ASP A 109 -1.37 15.22 -12.11
N LEU A 110 -2.23 15.09 -11.10
CA LEU A 110 -3.59 15.66 -11.07
C LEU A 110 -3.64 17.04 -10.42
N GLY A 111 -2.49 17.59 -10.01
CA GLY A 111 -2.39 18.92 -9.40
C GLY A 111 -2.71 18.95 -7.91
N CYS A 112 -2.70 17.82 -7.22
CA CYS A 112 -2.83 17.76 -5.76
C CYS A 112 -1.58 18.28 -5.04
N PHE A 113 -1.74 18.67 -3.77
CA PHE A 113 -0.64 18.78 -2.81
C PHE A 113 -0.46 17.42 -2.11
N ALA A 114 0.41 16.56 -2.65
CA ALA A 114 0.56 15.18 -2.19
C ALA A 114 1.92 14.90 -1.54
N ILE A 115 1.88 14.17 -0.42
CA ILE A 115 3.06 13.60 0.25
C ILE A 115 2.83 12.13 0.58
N GLY A 116 3.91 11.36 0.67
CA GLY A 116 3.88 9.98 1.15
C GLY A 116 4.48 9.84 2.54
N ILE A 117 4.12 8.76 3.22
CA ILE A 117 4.80 8.28 4.42
C ILE A 117 5.18 6.80 4.24
N ASP A 118 6.41 6.44 4.63
CA ASP A 118 6.88 5.04 4.56
C ASP A 118 7.98 4.76 5.58
N LEU A 119 8.07 3.52 6.06
CA LEU A 119 9.11 3.08 6.98
C LEU A 119 10.52 3.09 6.36
N ASN A 120 10.61 2.98 5.05
CA ASN A 120 11.85 3.08 4.29
C ASN A 120 11.57 3.75 2.94
N PRO A 121 11.60 5.10 2.87
CA PRO A 121 11.37 5.82 1.61
C PRO A 121 12.57 5.78 0.65
N GLY A 122 13.70 5.19 1.06
CA GLY A 122 14.97 5.31 0.37
C GLY A 122 15.71 6.62 0.71
N LYS A 123 16.88 6.82 0.10
CA LYS A 123 17.72 8.01 0.33
C LYS A 123 17.22 9.19 -0.51
N GLU A 124 17.25 10.39 0.07
CA GLU A 124 16.93 11.65 -0.63
C GLU A 124 15.56 11.65 -1.35
N ASN A 125 14.57 10.94 -0.78
CA ASN A 125 13.24 10.88 -1.38
C ASN A 125 12.45 12.17 -1.10
N ARG A 126 12.26 12.98 -2.14
CA ARG A 126 11.53 14.25 -2.06
C ARG A 126 10.00 14.12 -1.97
N TYR A 127 9.46 12.92 -2.20
CA TYR A 127 8.01 12.68 -2.25
C TYR A 127 7.48 12.01 -0.98
N VAL A 128 8.33 11.28 -0.26
CA VAL A 128 7.92 10.40 0.84
C VAL A 128 8.78 10.67 2.06
N VAL A 129 8.13 10.99 3.17
CA VAL A 129 8.77 11.20 4.47
C VAL A 129 8.91 9.85 5.19
N HIS A 130 10.01 9.67 5.92
CA HIS A 130 10.17 8.50 6.79
C HIS A 130 9.16 8.56 7.95
N GLY A 131 8.37 7.49 8.13
CA GLY A 131 7.45 7.37 9.26
C GLY A 131 6.61 6.10 9.20
N ASP A 132 5.83 5.88 10.26
CA ASP A 132 4.99 4.69 10.42
C ASP A 132 3.52 5.03 10.19
N PHE A 133 2.82 4.29 9.34
CA PHE A 133 1.40 4.55 9.10
C PHE A 133 0.49 4.14 10.26
N HIS A 134 1.02 3.48 11.28
CA HIS A 134 0.31 3.23 12.55
C HIS A 134 0.51 4.38 13.55
N ASP A 135 1.38 5.34 13.25
CA ASP A 135 1.68 6.48 14.12
C ASP A 135 1.95 7.73 13.26
N LEU A 136 0.87 8.27 12.70
CA LEU A 136 0.89 9.43 11.83
C LEU A 136 1.19 10.69 12.63
N GLN A 137 2.27 11.35 12.26
CA GLN A 137 2.76 12.62 12.81
C GLN A 137 1.98 13.87 12.35
N TYR A 138 0.88 13.71 11.62
CA TYR A 138 0.15 14.81 11.00
C TYR A 138 -0.95 15.36 11.89
N ALA A 139 -1.26 16.64 11.73
CA ALA A 139 -2.28 17.31 12.49
C ALA A 139 -3.67 16.68 12.24
N PRO A 140 -4.54 16.63 13.25
CA PRO A 140 -5.91 16.17 13.06
C PRO A 140 -6.64 16.98 11.99
N GLN A 141 -7.54 16.34 11.24
CA GLN A 141 -8.42 16.99 10.26
C GLN A 141 -7.70 17.92 9.26
N SER A 142 -6.51 17.52 8.82
CA SER A 142 -5.66 18.35 7.96
C SER A 142 -5.66 17.91 6.49
N LEU A 143 -6.12 16.70 6.20
CA LEU A 143 -6.04 16.09 4.86
C LEU A 143 -7.40 15.98 4.18
N ASP A 144 -7.44 16.31 2.89
CA ASP A 144 -8.62 16.10 2.04
C ASP A 144 -8.73 14.64 1.59
N VAL A 145 -7.60 13.96 1.39
CA VAL A 145 -7.55 12.57 0.94
C VAL A 145 -6.46 11.79 1.67
N VAL A 146 -6.77 10.58 2.10
CA VAL A 146 -5.79 9.55 2.47
C VAL A 146 -5.92 8.40 1.48
N TYR A 147 -4.80 8.01 0.88
CA TYR A 147 -4.73 6.92 -0.08
C TYR A 147 -3.84 5.79 0.44
N THR A 148 -4.24 4.54 0.20
CA THR A 148 -3.37 3.38 0.41
C THR A 148 -3.76 2.21 -0.48
N ASN A 149 -2.76 1.43 -0.88
CA ASN A 149 -2.93 0.13 -1.52
C ASN A 149 -2.18 -0.98 -0.76
N SER A 150 -1.90 -0.73 0.52
CA SER A 150 -0.94 -1.47 1.34
C SER A 150 -1.51 -1.89 2.70
N LEU A 151 -2.83 -2.04 2.82
CA LEU A 151 -3.47 -2.47 4.08
C LEU A 151 -3.16 -3.93 4.45
N ASP A 152 -2.79 -4.74 3.47
CA ASP A 152 -2.24 -6.09 3.65
C ASP A 152 -0.87 -6.10 4.34
N HIS A 153 -0.21 -4.95 4.43
CA HIS A 153 1.00 -4.74 5.23
C HIS A 153 0.74 -4.21 6.64
N ALA A 154 -0.52 -4.12 7.07
CA ALA A 154 -0.85 -3.67 8.43
C ALA A 154 -0.37 -4.68 9.48
N PHE A 155 0.14 -4.18 10.59
CA PHE A 155 0.31 -4.98 11.81
C PHE A 155 -0.97 -4.92 12.66
N ASP A 156 -1.55 -3.73 12.75
CA ASP A 156 -2.81 -3.46 13.46
C ASP A 156 -3.70 -2.58 12.58
N ILE A 157 -4.66 -3.21 11.90
CA ILE A 157 -5.57 -2.51 10.99
C ILE A 157 -6.50 -1.54 11.73
N ASP A 158 -6.89 -1.86 12.97
CA ASP A 158 -7.77 -1.02 13.78
C ASP A 158 -7.03 0.26 14.19
N ARG A 159 -5.73 0.15 14.49
CA ARG A 159 -4.85 1.31 14.74
C ARG A 159 -4.70 2.20 13.51
N ILE A 160 -4.51 1.61 12.32
CA ILE A 160 -4.45 2.38 11.06
C ILE A 160 -5.77 3.11 10.81
N ALA A 161 -6.92 2.45 10.98
CA ALA A 161 -8.22 3.08 10.77
C ALA A 161 -8.43 4.30 11.68
N LYS A 162 -8.00 4.21 12.96
CA LYS A 162 -8.02 5.35 13.89
C LYS A 162 -7.09 6.49 13.46
N GLU A 163 -5.89 6.17 13.01
CA GLU A 163 -4.93 7.17 12.53
C GLU A 163 -5.42 7.89 11.27
N ILE A 164 -6.03 7.15 10.33
CA ILE A 164 -6.66 7.72 9.14
C ILE A 164 -7.82 8.65 9.53
N SER A 165 -8.70 8.19 10.42
CA SER A 165 -9.82 9.00 10.95
C SER A 165 -9.33 10.29 11.62
N LYS A 166 -8.25 10.21 12.41
CA LYS A 166 -7.62 11.37 13.07
C LYS A 166 -7.22 12.45 12.06
N VAL A 167 -6.51 12.08 10.99
CA VAL A 167 -5.88 13.05 10.07
C VAL A 167 -6.81 13.56 8.97
N LEU A 168 -7.87 12.82 8.63
CA LEU A 168 -8.82 13.21 7.61
C LEU A 168 -9.75 14.33 8.09
N LYS A 169 -10.01 15.30 7.21
CA LYS A 169 -11.09 16.27 7.39
C LYS A 169 -12.45 15.55 7.45
N PRO A 170 -13.47 16.14 8.11
CA PRO A 170 -14.83 15.57 8.10
C PRO A 170 -15.39 15.32 6.68
N SER A 171 -15.07 16.19 5.71
CA SER A 171 -15.44 16.05 4.30
C SER A 171 -14.40 15.29 3.46
N GLY A 172 -13.39 14.70 4.09
CA GLY A 172 -12.27 14.04 3.43
C GLY A 172 -12.65 12.68 2.85
N LEU A 173 -11.76 12.13 2.03
CA LEU A 173 -11.92 10.82 1.40
C LEU A 173 -10.82 9.87 1.86
N LEU A 174 -11.20 8.65 2.22
CA LEU A 174 -10.28 7.52 2.27
C LEU A 174 -10.43 6.73 0.96
N ILE A 175 -9.34 6.58 0.22
CA ILE A 175 -9.28 5.77 -1.00
C ILE A 175 -8.38 4.56 -0.74
N VAL A 176 -8.93 3.36 -0.87
CA VAL A 176 -8.22 2.10 -0.67
C VAL A 176 -8.24 1.30 -1.96
N GLU A 177 -7.09 0.93 -2.51
CA GLU A 177 -7.02 -0.11 -3.55
C GLU A 177 -6.65 -1.45 -2.90
N ALA A 178 -7.62 -2.34 -2.77
CA ALA A 178 -7.48 -3.62 -2.11
C ALA A 178 -7.52 -4.78 -3.11
N SER A 179 -6.65 -5.77 -2.92
CA SER A 179 -6.76 -7.05 -3.64
C SER A 179 -8.01 -7.81 -3.23
N LYS A 180 -8.42 -8.76 -4.06
CA LYS A 180 -9.38 -9.77 -3.63
C LYS A 180 -8.87 -10.57 -2.41
N GLY A 181 -9.78 -11.23 -1.71
CA GLY A 181 -9.48 -11.99 -0.49
C GLY A 181 -9.23 -13.48 -0.72
N ARG A 182 -9.07 -14.22 0.38
CA ARG A 182 -8.89 -15.68 0.38
C ARG A 182 -10.02 -16.46 -0.28
N ASP A 183 -11.26 -15.99 -0.16
CA ASP A 183 -12.42 -16.64 -0.79
C ASP A 183 -12.33 -16.64 -2.33
N ASP A 184 -11.57 -15.70 -2.92
CA ASP A 184 -11.25 -15.65 -4.35
C ASP A 184 -9.95 -16.40 -4.70
N GLY A 185 -9.36 -17.16 -3.76
CA GLY A 185 -8.12 -17.91 -3.95
C GLY A 185 -6.85 -17.05 -3.93
N VAL A 186 -6.93 -15.79 -3.49
CA VAL A 186 -5.74 -14.94 -3.29
C VAL A 186 -5.10 -15.30 -1.95
N ASN A 187 -3.77 -15.41 -1.94
CA ASN A 187 -2.99 -15.64 -0.74
C ASN A 187 -2.01 -14.49 -0.53
N PRO A 188 -1.70 -14.14 0.74
CA PRO A 188 -0.69 -13.13 1.02
C PRO A 188 0.67 -13.59 0.51
N GLY A 189 1.48 -12.64 0.07
CA GLY A 189 2.87 -12.89 -0.25
C GLY A 189 3.77 -12.82 0.99
N PHE A 190 5.07 -12.73 0.74
CA PHE A 190 6.06 -12.74 1.81
C PHE A 190 6.07 -11.46 2.65
N PHE A 191 5.71 -10.30 2.09
CA PHE A 191 5.80 -9.02 2.80
C PHE A 191 4.51 -8.63 3.50
N GLU A 192 3.41 -9.27 3.15
CA GLU A 192 2.10 -9.06 3.72
C GLU A 192 2.10 -9.57 5.17
N SER A 193 1.42 -8.85 6.05
CA SER A 193 1.32 -9.14 7.48
C SER A 193 -0.11 -9.23 7.98
N PHE A 194 -1.07 -8.78 7.18
CA PHE A 194 -2.50 -8.84 7.42
C PHE A 194 -3.19 -9.29 6.13
N PHE A 195 -4.18 -10.17 6.24
CA PHE A 195 -4.91 -10.59 5.06
C PHE A 195 -6.37 -10.91 5.38
N TRP A 196 -7.28 -10.48 4.51
CA TRP A 196 -8.72 -10.61 4.69
C TRP A 196 -9.30 -11.83 3.96
N LYS A 197 -10.41 -12.33 4.50
CA LYS A 197 -11.19 -13.40 3.89
C LYS A 197 -11.79 -12.95 2.55
N ASN A 198 -12.40 -11.78 2.54
CA ASN A 198 -12.99 -11.13 1.37
C ASN A 198 -13.05 -9.61 1.60
N LEU A 199 -13.40 -8.85 0.57
CA LEU A 199 -13.44 -7.37 0.63
C LEU A 199 -14.50 -6.86 1.62
N GLU A 200 -15.57 -7.61 1.87
CA GLU A 200 -16.62 -7.20 2.81
C GLU A 200 -16.08 -7.13 4.25
N GLU A 201 -15.23 -8.08 4.65
CA GLU A 201 -14.59 -8.02 5.97
C GLU A 201 -13.67 -6.81 6.08
N LEU A 202 -12.94 -6.44 5.02
CA LEU A 202 -12.10 -5.25 5.00
C LEU A 202 -12.93 -3.96 5.08
N ILE A 203 -14.04 -3.88 4.34
CA ILE A 203 -14.98 -2.76 4.37
C ILE A 203 -15.52 -2.55 5.79
N ARG A 204 -15.92 -3.64 6.48
CA ARG A 204 -16.44 -3.58 7.85
C ARG A 204 -15.46 -3.01 8.87
N VAL A 205 -14.14 -3.14 8.65
CA VAL A 205 -13.14 -2.51 9.53
C VAL A 205 -13.31 -0.99 9.51
N PHE A 206 -13.42 -0.40 8.33
CA PHE A 206 -13.60 1.04 8.19
C PHE A 206 -15.00 1.49 8.59
N GLU A 207 -16.04 0.71 8.30
CA GLU A 207 -17.39 1.02 8.78
C GLU A 207 -17.46 1.08 10.31
N SER A 208 -16.82 0.11 10.98
CA SER A 208 -16.72 0.10 12.45
C SER A 208 -15.87 1.24 12.99
N ALA A 209 -14.99 1.82 12.18
CA ALA A 209 -14.14 2.96 12.52
C ALA A 209 -14.77 4.33 12.18
N GLY A 210 -16.06 4.37 11.83
CA GLY A 210 -16.78 5.62 11.53
C GLY A 210 -16.60 6.10 10.10
N PHE A 211 -16.47 5.17 9.15
CA PHE A 211 -16.51 5.47 7.73
C PHE A 211 -17.76 4.89 7.08
N LYS A 212 -18.18 5.49 5.97
CA LYS A 212 -19.20 4.97 5.08
C LYS A 212 -18.58 4.72 3.73
N LEU A 213 -18.82 3.55 3.15
CA LEU A 213 -18.44 3.25 1.78
C LEU A 213 -19.38 3.98 0.81
N ASN A 214 -18.80 4.78 -0.08
CA ASN A 214 -19.54 5.55 -1.07
C ASN A 214 -19.50 4.91 -2.46
N GLN A 215 -18.33 4.38 -2.85
CA GLN A 215 -18.13 3.84 -4.18
C GLN A 215 -17.19 2.64 -4.15
N ARG A 216 -17.45 1.69 -5.04
CA ARG A 216 -16.60 0.54 -5.34
C ARG A 216 -16.34 0.50 -6.84
N ILE A 217 -15.09 0.36 -7.23
CA ILE A 217 -14.69 0.36 -8.64
C ILE A 217 -13.74 -0.82 -8.85
N PRO A 218 -14.07 -1.79 -9.72
CA PRO A 218 -13.16 -2.86 -10.06
C PRO A 218 -11.85 -2.34 -10.65
N ILE A 219 -10.72 -2.90 -10.23
CA ILE A 219 -9.40 -2.62 -10.80
C ILE A 219 -8.77 -3.92 -11.31
N ALA A 220 -8.04 -3.82 -12.42
CA ALA A 220 -7.33 -4.97 -13.02
C ALA A 220 -5.80 -4.82 -12.98
N HIS A 221 -5.30 -3.61 -12.75
CA HIS A 221 -3.88 -3.30 -12.67
C HIS A 221 -3.60 -2.48 -11.41
N PRO A 222 -2.55 -2.80 -10.63
CA PRO A 222 -1.48 -3.76 -10.91
C PRO A 222 -1.85 -5.20 -10.55
N TRP A 223 -2.95 -5.37 -9.82
CA TRP A 223 -3.57 -6.66 -9.52
C TRP A 223 -5.10 -6.55 -9.64
N PRO A 224 -5.80 -7.68 -9.82
CA PRO A 224 -7.25 -7.73 -9.70
C PRO A 224 -7.71 -7.38 -8.27
N GLY A 225 -8.66 -6.46 -8.16
CA GLY A 225 -9.14 -5.99 -6.87
C GLY A 225 -10.22 -4.92 -7.04
N GLU A 226 -10.37 -4.09 -6.02
CA GLU A 226 -11.28 -2.95 -6.05
C GLU A 226 -10.63 -1.69 -5.46
N MET A 227 -10.95 -0.55 -6.05
CA MET A 227 -10.84 0.76 -5.42
C MET A 227 -12.10 1.01 -4.61
N LEU A 228 -11.94 1.19 -3.31
CA LEU A 228 -12.97 1.47 -2.32
C LEU A 228 -12.83 2.92 -1.88
N ILE A 229 -13.90 3.71 -2.00
CA ILE A 229 -13.90 5.12 -1.63
C ILE A 229 -14.85 5.30 -0.44
N PHE A 230 -14.28 5.75 0.67
CA PHE A 230 -14.99 5.97 1.93
C PHE A 230 -15.03 7.44 2.31
N GLN A 231 -16.04 7.82 3.09
CA GLN A 231 -16.16 9.11 3.77
C GLN A 231 -16.34 8.92 5.27
N PRO A 232 -15.78 9.80 6.12
CA PRO A 232 -16.11 9.82 7.55
C PRO A 232 -17.62 10.02 7.78
N THR A 233 -18.20 9.37 8.78
CA THR A 233 -19.64 9.45 9.06
C THR A 233 -20.06 10.61 9.94
N SER A 234 -19.20 11.12 10.82
CA SER A 234 -19.39 12.29 11.70
C SER A 234 -18.11 12.59 12.45
#